data_AF-A0A1C4TWD4-F1
#
_entry.id   AF-A0A1C4TWD4-F1
#
_cell.length_a   1.000
_cell.length_b   1.000
_cell.length_c   1.000
_cell.angle_alpha   90.00
_cell.angle_beta   90.00
_cell.angle_gamma   90.00
#
_symmetry.space_group_name_H-M   'P 1'
#
loop_
_entity.id
_entity.type
_entity.pdbx_description
1 polymer ?
#
loop_
_entity_poly.entity_id
_entity_poly.type
_entity_poly.pdbx_seq_one_letter_code
_entity_poly.pdbx_strand_id
1 'polypeptide(L)' 'MKNRVHVDLATTSAAHQAELITRLKDLGATPADVGQGDVPWTVLADPEGNEFCLLTPA' A
#
# COMPACT_ATOMS: atom_id res chain seq x y z
N MET A 1 -19.13 0.54 -6.86
CA MET A 1 -18.33 0.85 -8.06
C MET A 1 -16.95 0.25 -7.85
N LYS A 2 -16.37 -0.45 -8.83
CA LYS A 2 -14.99 -0.92 -8.72
C LYS A 2 -14.08 0.27 -9.07
N ASN A 3 -13.23 0.72 -8.14
CA ASN A 3 -12.35 1.85 -8.38
C ASN A 3 -11.44 1.51 -9.58
N ARG A 4 -11.43 2.36 -10.62
CA ARG A 4 -10.68 2.10 -11.87
C ARG A 4 -9.27 2.69 -11.83
N VAL A 5 -8.92 3.31 -10.71
CA VAL A 5 -7.64 3.95 -10.46
C VAL A 5 -6.82 3.03 -9.55
N HIS A 6 -5.58 2.79 -9.96
CA HIS A 6 -4.57 2.14 -9.12
C HIS A 6 -3.65 3.25 -8.61
N VAL A 7 -3.53 3.37 -7.29
CA VAL A 7 -2.68 4.39 -6.66
C VAL A 7 -1.39 3.73 -6.20
N ASP A 8 -0.27 4.21 -6.72
CA ASP A 8 1.08 3.80 -6.32
C ASP A 8 1.76 4.92 -5.53
N LEU A 9 2.15 4.60 -4.29
CA LEU A 9 2.94 5.47 -3.44
C LEU A 9 4.42 5.07 -3.57
N ALA A 10 5.19 5.95 -4.20
CA ALA A 10 6.64 5.80 -4.27
C ALA A 10 7.28 6.06 -2.91
N THR A 11 8.19 5.18 -2.49
CA THR A 11 8.97 5.35 -1.27
C THR A 11 10.43 5.62 -1.61
N THR A 12 11.12 6.30 -0.71
CA THR A 12 12.50 6.78 -0.92
C THR A 12 13.55 5.87 -0.26
N SER A 13 13.12 4.95 0.61
CA SER A 13 13.96 3.97 1.30
C SER A 13 13.07 2.89 1.92
N ALA A 14 13.63 1.74 2.27
CA ALA A 14 12.91 0.69 3.00
C ALA A 14 12.42 1.18 4.38
N ALA A 15 13.19 2.07 5.04
CA ALA A 15 12.78 2.68 6.29
C ALA A 15 11.57 3.61 6.11
N HIS A 16 11.56 4.43 5.04
CA HIS A 16 10.43 5.29 4.72
C HIS A 16 9.18 4.47 4.35
N GLN A 17 9.35 3.34 3.64
CA GLN A 17 8.25 2.41 3.38
C GLN A 17 7.66 1.85 4.68
N ALA A 18 8.48 1.38 5.61
CA ALA A 18 8.02 0.85 6.89
C ALA A 18 7.32 1.92 7.75
N GLU A 19 7.83 3.16 7.75
CA GLU A 19 7.19 4.29 8.43
C GLU A 19 5.81 4.59 7.84
N LEU A 20 5.71 4.70 6.50
CA LEU A 20 4.43 4.95 5.83
C LEU A 20 3.43 3.82 6.08
N ILE A 21 3.85 2.55 6.01
CA ILE A 21 2.98 1.41 6.34
C ILE A 21 2.43 1.57 7.76
N THR A 22 3.29 1.91 8.72
CA THR A 22 2.88 2.07 10.13
C THR A 22 1.88 3.22 10.27
N ARG A 23 2.17 4.36 9.66
CA ARG A 23 1.30 5.54 9.68
C ARG A 23 -0.05 5.28 9.02
N LEU A 24 -0.07 4.61 7.87
CA LEU A 24 -1.30 4.28 7.16
C LEU A 24 -2.16 3.30 7.96
N LYS A 25 -1.53 2.32 8.62
CA LYS A 25 -2.23 1.42 9.55
C LYS A 25 -2.85 2.16 10.74
N ASP A 26 -2.13 3.14 11.32
CA ASP A 26 -2.67 3.98 12.39
C ASP A 26 -3.89 4.80 11.93
N LEU A 27 -3.90 5.22 10.66
CA LEU A 27 -5.04 5.88 10.01
C LEU A 27 -6.17 4.92 9.59
N GLY A 28 -6.04 3.61 9.89
CA GLY A 28 -7.06 2.60 9.62
C GLY A 28 -6.89 1.81 8.32
N ALA A 29 -5.76 1.97 7.61
CA ALA A 29 -5.47 1.13 6.46
C ALA A 29 -5.15 -0.31 6.90
N THR A 30 -5.59 -1.27 6.11
CA THR A 30 -5.41 -2.70 6.38
C THR A 30 -4.63 -3.38 5.26
N PRO A 31 -3.86 -4.46 5.54
CA PRO A 31 -3.24 -5.25 4.49
C PRO A 31 -4.28 -5.79 3.52
N ALA A 32 -4.04 -5.63 2.22
CA ALA A 32 -4.90 -6.16 1.16
C ALA A 32 -4.15 -7.22 0.37
N ASP A 33 -4.82 -8.34 0.10
CA ASP A 33 -4.36 -9.35 -0.84
C ASP A 33 -5.20 -9.26 -2.11
N VAL A 34 -4.54 -8.90 -3.21
CA VAL A 34 -5.13 -8.74 -4.55
C VAL A 34 -4.69 -9.86 -5.48
N GLY A 35 -4.13 -10.95 -4.93
CA GLY A 35 -3.50 -12.03 -5.70
C GLY A 35 -2.16 -11.63 -6.33
N GLN A 36 -1.43 -10.68 -5.71
CA GLN A 36 -0.18 -10.14 -6.25
C GLN A 36 1.01 -11.12 -6.20
N GLY A 37 0.96 -12.14 -5.33
CA GLY A 37 2.07 -13.09 -5.18
C GLY A 37 3.29 -12.48 -4.49
N ASP A 38 4.48 -13.00 -4.81
CA ASP A 38 5.75 -12.53 -4.25
C ASP A 38 6.24 -11.29 -5.01
N VAL A 39 5.80 -10.12 -4.54
CA VAL A 39 6.15 -8.82 -5.12
C VAL A 39 6.87 -7.96 -4.09
N PRO A 40 7.79 -7.09 -4.51
CA PRO A 40 8.56 -6.27 -3.57
C PRO A 40 7.71 -5.15 -2.93
N TRP A 41 6.57 -4.77 -3.52
CA TRP A 41 5.68 -3.73 -2.96
C TRP A 41 4.63 -4.30 -2.00
N THR A 42 4.16 -3.45 -1.09
CA THR A 42 3.09 -3.81 -0.14
C THR A 42 1.76 -3.23 -0.59
N VAL A 43 0.68 -4.01 -0.56
CA VAL A 43 -0.67 -3.54 -0.89
C VAL A 43 -1.46 -3.31 0.39
N LEU A 44 -2.08 -2.14 0.51
CA LEU A 44 -2.99 -1.78 1.61
C LEU A 44 -4.35 -1.36 1.04
N ALA A 45 -5.40 -1.48 1.85
CA ALA A 45 -6.71 -0.91 1.60
C ALA A 45 -7.03 0.14 2.67
N ASP A 46 -7.59 1.27 2.26
CA ASP A 46 -8.11 2.28 3.18
C ASP A 46 -9.42 1.80 3.87
N PRO A 47 -9.94 2.52 4.88
CA PRO A 47 -11.19 2.15 5.54
C PRO A 47 -12.43 2.08 4.64
N GLU A 48 -12.39 2.72 3.47
CA GLU A 48 -13.46 2.67 2.45
C GLU A 48 -13.30 1.47 1.49
N GLY A 49 -12.20 0.73 1.62
CA GLY A 49 -11.87 -0.44 0.81
C GLY A 49 -11.15 -0.11 -0.51
N ASN A 50 -10.59 1.09 -0.66
CA ASN A 50 -9.77 1.42 -1.82
C ASN A 50 -8.35 0.87 -1.67
N GLU A 51 -7.92 0.10 -2.66
CA GLU A 51 -6.62 -0.55 -2.70
C GLU A 51 -5.54 0.38 -3.27
N PHE A 52 -4.35 0.34 -2.69
CA PHE A 52 -3.17 1.08 -3.15
C PHE A 52 -1.87 0.36 -2.80
N CYS A 53 -0.84 0.61 -3.59
CA CYS A 53 0.46 -0.03 -3.47
C CYS A 53 1.51 0.92 -2.89
N LEU A 54 2.36 0.42 -2.00
CA LEU A 54 3.57 1.09 -1.53
C LEU A 54 4.77 0.43 -2.19
N LEU A 55 5.34 1.12 -3.18
CA LEU A 55 6.48 0.65 -3.94
C LEU A 55 7.73 0.61 -3.06
N THR A 56 8.58 -0.40 -3.25
CA THR A 56 9.95 -0.35 -2.73
C THR A 56 10.76 0.73 -3.43
N PRO A 57 11.73 1.36 -2.75
CA PRO A 57 12.68 2.23 -3.41
C PRO A 57 13.42 1.47 -4.52
N ALA A 58 13.73 2.16 -5.62
CA ALA A 58 14.56 1.64 -6.71
C ALA A 58 16.02 1.46 -6.30
#